data_AF-A0A225D528-F1
#
_entry.id   AF-A0A225D528-F1
#
_cell.length_a   1.000
_cell.length_b   1.000
_cell.length_c   1.000
_cell.angle_alpha   90.00
_cell.angle_beta   90.00
_cell.angle_gamma   90.00
#
_symmetry.space_group_name_H-M   'P 1'
#
loop_
_entity.id
_entity.type
_entity.pdbx_description
1 polymer ?
#
loop_
_entity_poly.entity_id
_entity_poly.type
_entity_poly.pdbx_seq_one_letter_code
_entity_poly.pdbx_strand_id
1 'polypeptide(L)'
;MGGMALFRHGVRRFTEDVDLLVTKSDLKVIHEKLEGLGYVPPFTNSKHLRDTQFGVKIEFLTTGDYPGDGKPKPVSFPDPRQASFEAEGIHYITLPMLIELKLASGMTNPGRLKDLSDVLELIKILGLPIEFTNELNTFVQDKFRELWEAEKRGRIAESEHWGDEISPPGA
;
A
#
# COMPACT_ATOMS: atom_id res chain seq x y z
N MET A 1 4.18 -2.78 -6.19
CA MET A 1 3.31 -1.86 -5.41
C MET A 1 2.33 -2.68 -4.58
N GLY A 2 1.34 -2.03 -3.95
CA GLY A 2 0.13 -2.69 -3.43
C GLY A 2 0.37 -3.85 -2.48
N GLY A 3 -0.35 -4.96 -2.69
CA GLY A 3 -0.32 -6.13 -1.80
C GLY A 3 1.07 -6.72 -1.63
N MET A 4 1.79 -6.94 -2.73
CA MET A 4 3.14 -7.51 -2.71
C MET A 4 4.16 -6.61 -1.97
N ALA A 5 4.00 -5.28 -2.06
CA ALA A 5 4.86 -4.36 -1.31
C ALA A 5 4.60 -4.43 0.20
N LEU A 6 3.35 -4.63 0.64
CA LEU A 6 3.03 -4.82 2.05
C LEU A 6 3.74 -6.04 2.64
N PHE A 7 3.75 -7.17 1.91
CA PHE A 7 4.49 -8.37 2.33
C PHE A 7 5.96 -8.08 2.54
N ARG A 8 6.57 -7.36 1.59
CA ARG A 8 8.00 -7.02 1.67
C ARG A 8 8.31 -6.18 2.90
N HIS A 9 7.37 -5.33 3.32
CA HIS A 9 7.47 -4.50 4.53
C HIS A 9 6.92 -5.18 5.79
N GLY A 10 6.63 -6.48 5.77
CA GLY A 10 6.31 -7.27 6.97
C GLY A 10 4.83 -7.53 7.22
N VAL A 11 3.91 -6.93 6.47
CA VAL A 11 2.45 -7.16 6.59
C VAL A 11 2.01 -8.25 5.62
N ARG A 12 1.53 -9.38 6.14
CA ARG A 12 1.12 -10.54 5.34
C ARG A 12 -0.38 -10.51 5.08
N ARG A 13 -0.81 -10.55 3.82
CA ARG A 13 -2.22 -10.63 3.42
C ARG A 13 -2.40 -11.26 2.05
N PHE A 14 -3.49 -11.95 1.75
CA PHE A 14 -3.68 -12.44 0.37
C PHE A 14 -3.92 -11.29 -0.64
N THR A 15 -3.38 -11.44 -1.85
CA THR A 15 -3.59 -10.57 -3.02
C THR A 15 -3.74 -11.46 -4.26
N GLU A 16 -4.68 -11.13 -5.15
CA GLU A 16 -4.99 -11.94 -6.35
C GLU A 16 -4.44 -11.29 -7.64
N ASP A 17 -3.88 -10.10 -7.51
CA ASP A 17 -3.37 -9.24 -8.56
C ASP A 17 -1.95 -8.75 -8.23
N VAL A 18 -1.28 -8.22 -9.26
CA VAL A 18 0.06 -7.63 -9.15
C VAL A 18 0.00 -6.17 -9.57
N ASP A 19 0.29 -5.27 -8.64
CA ASP A 19 0.40 -3.83 -8.92
C ASP A 19 1.82 -3.45 -9.37
N LEU A 20 1.95 -2.89 -10.57
CA LEU A 20 3.20 -2.36 -11.13
C LEU A 20 3.09 -0.85 -11.37
N LEU A 21 4.04 -0.10 -10.80
CA LEU A 21 4.19 1.34 -11.08
C LEU A 21 5.14 1.53 -12.26
N VAL A 22 4.65 2.21 -13.30
CA VAL A 22 5.37 2.44 -14.55
C VAL A 22 5.23 3.89 -14.99
N THR A 23 6.11 4.35 -15.87
CA THR A 23 5.92 5.63 -16.57
C THR A 23 4.90 5.46 -17.70
N LYS A 24 4.31 6.57 -18.18
CA LYS A 24 3.38 6.55 -19.33
C LYS A 24 4.05 6.01 -20.60
N SER A 25 5.32 6.32 -20.81
CA SER A 25 6.11 5.79 -21.94
C SER A 25 6.38 4.29 -21.79
N ASP A 26 6.74 3.85 -20.59
CA ASP A 26 7.06 2.43 -20.36
C ASP A 26 5.80 1.57 -20.47
N LEU A 27 4.63 2.07 -20.05
CA LEU A 27 3.34 1.39 -20.25
C LEU A 27 3.09 1.09 -21.73
N LYS A 28 3.31 2.06 -22.62
CA LYS A 28 3.17 1.85 -24.06
C LYS A 28 4.09 0.73 -24.57
N VAL A 29 5.36 0.76 -24.15
CA VAL A 29 6.35 -0.27 -24.53
C VAL A 29 5.95 -1.65 -24.00
N ILE A 30 5.40 -1.73 -22.80
CA ILE A 30 4.92 -2.98 -22.20
C ILE A 30 3.80 -3.57 -23.04
N HIS A 31 2.79 -2.78 -23.40
CA HIS A 31 1.69 -3.24 -24.24
C HIS A 31 2.19 -3.70 -25.62
N GLU A 32 3.06 -2.93 -26.28
CA GLU A 32 3.67 -3.31 -27.57
C GLU A 32 4.45 -4.63 -27.52
N LYS A 33 5.08 -4.94 -26.38
CA LYS A 33 5.96 -6.11 -26.23
C LYS A 33 5.29 -7.34 -25.63
N LEU A 34 4.18 -7.19 -24.91
CA LEU A 34 3.58 -8.30 -24.15
C LEU A 34 2.19 -8.69 -24.65
N GLU A 35 1.42 -7.77 -25.26
CA GLU A 35 0.10 -8.12 -25.77
C GLU A 35 0.20 -9.23 -26.83
N GLY A 36 -0.60 -10.28 -26.66
CA GLY A 36 -0.59 -11.45 -27.54
C GLY A 36 0.57 -12.42 -27.31
N LEU A 37 1.51 -12.10 -26.42
CA LEU A 37 2.66 -12.94 -26.06
C LEU A 37 2.50 -13.53 -24.66
N GLY A 38 1.34 -14.14 -24.41
CA GLY A 38 0.98 -14.69 -23.10
C GLY A 38 0.28 -13.70 -22.16
N TYR A 39 0.13 -12.44 -22.57
CA TYR A 39 -0.64 -11.42 -21.86
C TYR A 39 -1.71 -10.82 -22.75
N VAL A 40 -2.90 -10.60 -22.20
CA VAL A 40 -4.04 -10.04 -22.93
C VAL A 40 -4.71 -8.92 -22.15
N PRO A 41 -5.19 -7.85 -22.81
CA PRO A 41 -6.06 -6.87 -22.16
C PRO A 41 -7.36 -7.54 -21.69
N PRO A 42 -7.86 -7.26 -20.47
CA PRO A 42 -9.13 -7.81 -20.00
C PRO A 42 -10.34 -7.26 -20.75
N PHE A 43 -10.19 -6.12 -21.44
CA PHE A 43 -11.18 -5.51 -22.32
C PHE A 43 -10.48 -4.56 -23.31
N THR A 44 -11.17 -4.16 -24.38
CA THR A 44 -10.64 -3.25 -25.41
C THR A 44 -10.15 -1.93 -24.78
N ASN A 45 -8.95 -1.49 -25.14
CA ASN A 45 -8.30 -0.29 -24.61
C ASN A 45 -8.03 -0.31 -23.09
N SER A 46 -8.03 -1.49 -22.46
CA SER A 46 -7.61 -1.58 -21.07
C SER A 46 -6.14 -1.23 -20.93
N LYS A 47 -5.81 -0.38 -19.94
CA LYS A 47 -4.43 -0.15 -19.52
C LYS A 47 -3.81 -1.32 -18.76
N HIS A 48 -4.59 -2.34 -18.47
CA HIS A 48 -4.21 -3.48 -17.64
C HIS A 48 -3.99 -4.71 -18.52
N LEU A 49 -3.21 -5.65 -18.03
CA LEU A 49 -3.01 -6.93 -18.68
C LEU A 49 -3.44 -8.06 -17.74
N ARG A 50 -3.76 -9.21 -18.33
CA ARG A 50 -3.96 -10.47 -17.63
C ARG A 50 -3.02 -11.49 -18.22
N ASP A 51 -2.28 -12.16 -17.35
CA ASP A 51 -1.50 -13.33 -17.72
C ASP A 51 -2.45 -14.47 -18.14
N THR A 52 -2.16 -15.09 -19.28
CA THR A 52 -2.99 -16.16 -19.85
C THR A 52 -2.70 -17.53 -19.25
N GLN A 53 -1.54 -17.72 -18.60
CA GLN A 53 -1.17 -19.01 -18.03
C GLN A 53 -1.85 -19.26 -16.67
N PHE A 54 -1.78 -18.28 -15.77
CA PHE A 54 -2.28 -18.35 -14.39
C PHE A 54 -3.51 -17.47 -14.16
N GLY A 55 -3.88 -16.64 -15.13
CA GLY A 55 -5.05 -15.76 -15.02
C GLY A 55 -4.83 -14.54 -14.11
N VAL A 56 -3.60 -14.28 -13.67
CA VAL A 56 -3.28 -13.18 -12.74
C VAL A 56 -3.44 -11.84 -13.44
N LYS A 57 -4.17 -10.90 -12.81
CA LYS A 57 -4.33 -9.54 -13.30
C LYS A 57 -3.10 -8.71 -12.92
N ILE A 58 -2.58 -7.96 -13.89
CA ILE A 58 -1.49 -7.00 -13.71
C ILE A 58 -2.09 -5.59 -13.77
N GLU A 59 -2.08 -4.92 -12.62
CA GLU A 59 -2.56 -3.55 -12.49
C GLU A 59 -1.43 -2.56 -12.71
N PHE A 60 -1.44 -1.86 -13.85
CA PHE A 60 -0.53 -0.76 -14.10
C PHE A 60 -1.02 0.55 -13.48
N LEU A 61 -0.19 1.08 -12.58
CA LEU A 61 -0.28 2.42 -12.01
C LEU A 61 0.73 3.31 -12.74
N THR A 62 0.34 4.54 -13.04
CA THR A 62 1.17 5.42 -13.87
C THR A 62 1.69 6.60 -13.08
N THR A 63 2.98 6.91 -13.25
CA THR A 63 3.61 8.10 -12.67
C THR A 63 2.79 9.36 -12.96
N GLY A 64 2.57 10.16 -11.91
CA GLY A 64 1.79 11.40 -11.93
C GLY A 64 0.27 11.22 -11.80
N ASP A 65 -0.26 10.01 -11.92
CA ASP A 65 -1.67 9.74 -11.61
C ASP A 65 -1.86 9.74 -10.07
N TYR A 66 -3.12 9.75 -9.60
CA TYR A 66 -3.44 9.93 -8.19
C TYR A 66 -4.07 8.66 -7.56
N PRO A 67 -3.74 8.33 -6.30
CA PRO A 67 -4.32 7.17 -5.60
C PRO A 67 -5.78 7.42 -5.21
N GLY A 68 -6.50 6.39 -4.76
CA GLY A 68 -7.85 6.52 -4.20
C GLY A 68 -8.92 6.83 -5.24
N ASP A 69 -9.40 8.08 -5.25
CA ASP A 69 -10.45 8.55 -6.17
C ASP A 69 -9.94 9.00 -7.55
N GLY A 70 -8.62 8.93 -7.78
CA GLY A 70 -7.99 9.32 -9.05
C GLY A 70 -7.92 10.83 -9.32
N LYS A 71 -8.36 11.67 -8.38
CA LYS A 71 -8.40 13.14 -8.55
C LYS A 71 -7.10 13.81 -8.09
N PRO A 72 -6.75 14.99 -8.64
CA PRO A 72 -5.57 15.72 -8.21
C PRO A 72 -5.50 15.98 -6.70
N LYS A 73 -4.35 15.64 -6.09
CA LYS A 73 -4.03 15.87 -4.67
C LYS A 73 -2.51 15.94 -4.47
N PRO A 74 -2.01 16.41 -3.30
CA PRO A 74 -0.57 16.56 -3.07
C PRO A 74 0.24 15.26 -3.15
N VAL A 75 -0.40 14.11 -2.96
CA VAL A 75 0.22 12.77 -3.09
C VAL A 75 -0.17 12.17 -4.45
N SER A 76 0.82 11.88 -5.29
CA SER A 76 0.66 11.23 -6.59
C SER A 76 1.62 10.04 -6.71
N PHE A 77 1.38 9.17 -7.69
CA PHE A 77 2.29 8.07 -7.95
C PHE A 77 3.65 8.60 -8.45
N PRO A 78 4.77 8.26 -7.78
CA PRO A 78 6.08 8.83 -8.11
C PRO A 78 6.68 8.22 -9.38
N ASP A 79 7.86 8.71 -9.79
CA ASP A 79 8.70 7.99 -10.73
C ASP A 79 9.22 6.70 -10.05
N PRO A 80 8.97 5.50 -10.63
CA PRO A 80 9.40 4.24 -10.03
C PRO A 80 10.92 4.14 -9.81
N ARG A 81 11.72 4.88 -10.57
CA ARG A 81 13.20 4.87 -10.48
C ARG A 81 13.71 5.64 -9.27
N GLN A 82 12.90 6.54 -8.70
CA GLN A 82 13.28 7.42 -7.61
C GLN A 82 12.67 7.02 -6.27
N ALA A 83 11.60 6.22 -6.29
CA ALA A 83 10.81 5.87 -5.11
C ALA A 83 10.89 4.38 -4.74
N SER A 84 11.87 3.64 -5.27
CA SER A 84 12.01 2.20 -5.03
C SER A 84 13.38 1.81 -4.48
N PHE A 85 13.43 0.62 -3.88
CA PHE A 85 14.65 -0.10 -3.55
C PHE A 85 14.59 -1.49 -4.18
N GLU A 86 15.75 -2.04 -4.52
CA GLU A 86 15.84 -3.39 -5.07
C GLU A 86 15.96 -4.44 -3.94
N ALA A 87 15.22 -5.54 -4.07
CA ALA A 87 15.44 -6.74 -3.30
C ALA A 87 15.12 -7.96 -4.17
N GLU A 88 16.05 -8.92 -4.25
CA GLU A 88 15.86 -10.19 -4.97
C GLU A 88 15.47 -9.99 -6.44
N GLY A 89 16.05 -8.97 -7.10
CA GLY A 89 15.74 -8.62 -8.49
C GLY A 89 14.39 -7.94 -8.71
N ILE A 90 13.67 -7.59 -7.64
CA ILE A 90 12.38 -6.89 -7.70
C ILE A 90 12.53 -5.50 -7.08
N HIS A 91 12.00 -4.49 -7.77
CA HIS A 91 11.92 -3.13 -7.22
C HIS A 91 10.63 -2.97 -6.41
N TYR A 92 10.81 -2.69 -5.12
CA TYR A 92 9.71 -2.41 -4.19
C TYR A 92 9.67 -0.92 -3.87
N ILE A 93 8.47 -0.38 -3.74
CA ILE A 93 8.32 1.00 -3.26
C ILE A 93 8.80 1.11 -1.82
N THR A 94 9.45 2.22 -1.49
CA THR A 94 9.90 2.52 -0.12
C THR A 94 8.73 2.56 0.86
N LEU A 95 9.02 2.30 2.14
CA LEU A 95 7.98 2.28 3.19
C LEU A 95 7.27 3.64 3.36
N PRO A 96 7.97 4.80 3.44
CA PRO A 96 7.29 6.09 3.57
C PRO A 96 6.32 6.33 2.41
N MET A 97 6.76 6.10 1.17
CA MET A 97 5.94 6.30 -0.01
C MET A 97 4.76 5.31 -0.09
N LEU A 98 4.94 4.06 0.35
CA LEU A 98 3.83 3.11 0.46
C LEU A 98 2.75 3.61 1.42
N ILE A 99 3.16 4.12 2.58
CA ILE A 99 2.26 4.66 3.61
C ILE A 99 1.53 5.90 3.07
N GLU A 100 2.23 6.84 2.44
CA GLU A 100 1.61 8.02 1.83
C GLU A 100 0.52 7.65 0.82
N LEU A 101 0.83 6.75 -0.11
CA LEU A 101 -0.10 6.34 -1.15
C LEU A 101 -1.33 5.63 -0.59
N LYS A 102 -1.15 4.80 0.45
CA LYS A 102 -2.26 4.12 1.14
C LYS A 102 -3.14 5.07 1.93
N LEU A 103 -2.54 5.99 2.68
CA LEU A 103 -3.27 7.02 3.41
C LEU A 103 -4.07 7.89 2.44
N ALA A 104 -3.43 8.44 1.41
CA ALA A 104 -4.10 9.25 0.40
C ALA A 104 -5.23 8.47 -0.31
N SER A 105 -5.02 7.18 -0.57
CA SER A 105 -6.05 6.29 -1.14
C SER A 105 -7.26 6.15 -0.20
N GLY A 106 -7.03 5.73 1.04
CA GLY A 106 -8.09 5.46 2.01
C GLY A 106 -8.82 6.71 2.51
N MET A 107 -8.14 7.87 2.55
CA MET A 107 -8.74 9.16 2.92
C MET A 107 -9.72 9.69 1.86
N THR A 108 -9.48 9.36 0.58
CA THR A 108 -10.21 10.01 -0.54
C THR A 108 -11.20 9.09 -1.23
N ASN A 109 -11.14 7.77 -0.97
CA ASN A 109 -12.06 6.81 -1.55
C ASN A 109 -12.68 5.90 -0.47
N PRO A 110 -13.99 6.02 -0.18
CA PRO A 110 -14.67 5.16 0.80
C PRO A 110 -14.57 3.66 0.51
N GLY A 111 -14.43 3.26 -0.76
CA GLY A 111 -14.19 1.86 -1.14
C GLY A 111 -12.79 1.35 -0.82
N ARG A 112 -11.90 2.22 -0.32
CA ARG A 112 -10.49 1.94 -0.02
C ARG A 112 -10.17 2.01 1.47
N LEU A 113 -11.15 1.89 2.35
CA LEU A 113 -10.93 1.85 3.82
C LEU A 113 -9.91 0.80 4.25
N LYS A 114 -9.80 -0.32 3.52
CA LYS A 114 -8.78 -1.35 3.77
C LYS A 114 -7.35 -0.79 3.71
N ASP A 115 -7.07 0.22 2.88
CA ASP A 115 -5.74 0.84 2.84
C ASP A 115 -5.39 1.54 4.17
N LEU A 116 -6.37 2.11 4.88
CA LEU A 116 -6.14 2.68 6.22
C LEU A 116 -5.83 1.57 7.23
N SER A 117 -6.54 0.44 7.13
CA SER A 117 -6.28 -0.75 7.94
C SER A 117 -4.89 -1.32 7.68
N ASP A 118 -4.44 -1.37 6.43
CA ASP A 118 -3.08 -1.82 6.08
C ASP A 118 -2.01 -0.90 6.72
N VAL A 119 -2.24 0.42 6.75
CA VAL A 119 -1.31 1.37 7.40
C VAL A 119 -1.30 1.20 8.91
N LEU A 120 -2.47 1.01 9.53
CA LEU A 120 -2.57 0.70 10.95
C LEU A 120 -1.80 -0.59 11.29
N GLU A 121 -1.89 -1.61 10.44
CA GLU A 121 -1.16 -2.86 10.60
C GLU A 121 0.36 -2.68 10.44
N LEU A 122 0.80 -1.87 9.47
CA LEU A 122 2.22 -1.48 9.34
C LEU A 122 2.73 -0.78 10.61
N ILE A 123 1.97 0.18 11.16
CA ILE A 123 2.32 0.88 12.41
C ILE A 123 2.51 -0.14 13.55
N LYS A 124 1.56 -1.07 13.69
CA LYS A 124 1.58 -2.11 14.74
C LYS A 124 2.77 -3.06 14.57
N ILE A 125 2.94 -3.67 13.39
CA ILE A 125 3.93 -4.72 13.14
C ILE A 125 5.36 -4.18 13.19
N LEU A 126 5.58 -2.99 12.62
CA LEU A 126 6.91 -2.39 12.57
C LEU A 126 7.23 -1.52 13.79
N GLY A 127 6.26 -1.30 14.69
CA GLY A 127 6.42 -0.43 15.85
C GLY A 127 6.79 0.99 15.47
N LEU A 128 6.15 1.54 14.43
CA LEU A 128 6.54 2.84 13.87
C LEU A 128 6.43 3.95 14.92
N PRO A 129 7.46 4.81 15.06
CA PRO A 129 7.43 5.95 15.96
C PRO A 129 6.49 7.05 15.43
N ILE A 130 5.94 7.89 16.31
CA ILE A 130 5.07 9.01 15.89
C ILE A 130 5.84 10.03 15.03
N GLU A 131 7.15 10.12 15.24
CA GLU A 131 8.12 10.93 14.49
C GLU A 131 8.22 10.51 13.03
N PHE A 132 7.82 9.29 12.68
CA PHE A 132 7.73 8.83 11.28
C PHE A 132 6.81 9.73 10.44
N THR A 133 5.86 10.42 11.08
CA THR A 133 5.03 11.45 10.45
C THR A 133 5.86 12.53 9.73
N ASN A 134 7.07 12.83 10.23
CA ASN A 134 7.94 13.87 9.66
C ASN A 134 8.54 13.46 8.30
N GLU A 135 8.52 12.16 7.98
CA GLU A 135 8.95 11.62 6.68
C GLU A 135 7.82 11.60 5.65
N LEU A 136 6.59 11.95 6.06
CA LEU A 136 5.40 11.88 5.22
C LEU A 136 4.97 13.26 4.72
N ASN A 137 4.34 13.27 3.54
CA ASN A 137 3.69 14.43 2.96
C ASN A 137 2.65 15.01 3.94
N THR A 138 2.67 16.33 4.11
CA THR A 138 1.78 17.05 5.04
C THR A 138 0.31 16.72 4.84
N PHE A 139 -0.12 16.39 3.61
CA PHE A 139 -1.49 15.98 3.28
C PHE A 139 -1.99 14.76 4.06
N VAL A 140 -1.09 13.83 4.43
CA VAL A 140 -1.48 12.55 5.08
C VAL A 140 -1.08 12.47 6.55
N GLN A 141 -0.33 13.45 7.05
CA GLN A 141 0.25 13.42 8.40
C GLN A 141 -0.82 13.28 9.49
N ASP A 142 -1.88 14.10 9.44
CA ASP A 142 -2.94 14.05 10.46
C ASP A 142 -3.62 12.68 10.53
N LYS A 143 -3.85 12.05 9.37
CA LYS A 143 -4.43 10.71 9.32
C LYS A 143 -3.46 9.65 9.87
N PHE A 144 -2.16 9.77 9.58
CA PHE A 144 -1.16 8.87 10.18
C PHE A 144 -1.17 8.99 11.71
N ARG A 145 -1.17 10.22 12.26
CA ARG A 145 -1.22 10.45 13.71
C ARG A 145 -2.49 9.84 14.33
N GLU A 146 -3.64 10.02 13.69
CA GLU A 146 -4.90 9.42 14.14
C GLU A 146 -4.82 7.89 14.24
N LEU A 147 -4.28 7.22 13.22
CA LEU A 147 -4.11 5.76 13.24
C LEU A 147 -3.10 5.32 14.29
N TRP A 148 -2.01 6.06 14.47
CA TRP A 148 -1.00 5.78 15.50
C TRP A 148 -1.58 5.87 16.90
N GLU A 149 -2.35 6.92 17.20
CA GLU A 149 -3.04 7.08 18.49
C GLU A 149 -4.09 5.98 18.72
N ALA A 150 -4.82 5.58 17.66
CA ALA A 150 -5.76 4.47 17.74
C ALA A 150 -5.06 3.15 18.11
N GLU A 151 -3.89 2.88 17.52
CA GLU A 151 -3.06 1.73 17.85
C GLU A 151 -2.60 1.76 19.32
N LYS A 152 -2.11 2.92 19.79
CA LYS A 152 -1.66 3.09 21.18
C LYS A 152 -2.77 2.84 22.19
N ARG A 153 -3.95 3.42 21.97
CA ARG A 153 -5.12 3.17 22.83
C ARG A 153 -5.54 1.71 22.83
N GLY A 154 -5.50 1.06 21.67
CA GLY A 154 -5.80 -0.37 21.54
C GLY A 154 -4.85 -1.24 22.37
N ARG A 155 -3.54 -0.94 22.36
CA ARG A 155 -2.55 -1.64 23.19
C ARG A 155 -2.77 -1.44 24.69
N ILE A 156 -3.09 -0.22 25.11
CA ILE A 156 -3.36 0.07 26.53
C ILE A 156 -4.58 -0.74 27.00
N ALA A 157 -5.69 -0.70 26.25
CA ALA A 157 -6.89 -1.45 26.59
C ALA A 157 -6.66 -2.97 26.65
N GLU A 158 -5.85 -3.53 25.73
CA GLU A 158 -5.47 -4.95 25.76
C GLU A 158 -4.64 -5.27 27.02
N SER A 159 -3.68 -4.41 27.38
CA SER A 159 -2.85 -4.62 28.58
C SER A 159 -3.64 -4.50 29.90
N GLU A 160 -4.62 -3.61 29.98
CA GLU A 160 -5.51 -3.48 31.15
C GLU A 160 -6.42 -4.70 31.27
N HIS A 161 -6.99 -5.18 30.16
CA HIS A 161 -7.85 -6.37 30.15
C HIS A 161 -7.14 -7.64 30.64
N TRP A 162 -5.89 -7.87 30.22
CA TRP A 162 -5.09 -9.01 30.67
C TRP A 162 -4.42 -8.79 32.03
N GLY A 163 -4.32 -7.55 32.53
CA GLY A 163 -3.81 -7.24 33.86
C GLY A 163 -4.78 -7.68 34.97
N ASP A 164 -6.07 -7.62 34.70
CA ASP A 164 -7.14 -8.00 35.65
C ASP A 164 -7.34 -9.53 35.76
N GLU A 165 -6.96 -10.31 34.73
CA GLU A 165 -7.15 -11.77 34.70
C GLU A 165 -6.06 -12.59 35.43
N ILE A 166 -4.93 -11.96 35.80
CA ILE A 166 -3.78 -12.65 36.45
C ILE A 166 -3.72 -12.36 37.96
N SER A 167 -4.80 -11.85 38.56
CA SER A 167 -4.92 -11.85 40.02
C SER A 167 -5.24 -13.27 40.50
N PRO A 168 -4.36 -13.94 41.28
CA PRO A 168 -4.71 -15.23 41.86
C PRO A 168 -5.94 -15.04 42.76
N PRO A 169 -6.91 -15.96 42.79
CA PRO A 169 -7.99 -15.90 43.76
C PRO A 169 -7.39 -16.03 45.16
N GLY A 170 -7.38 -14.91 45.91
CA GLY A 170 -7.25 -14.82 47.37
C GLY A 170 -6.15 -15.67 48.03
N ALA A 171 -5.03 -15.03 48.37
CA ALA A 171 -4.17 -15.49 49.46
C ALA A 171 -4.85 -15.28 50.83
#